data_AF-A0AAV4N6D5-F1
#
_entry.id   AF-A0AAV4N6D5-F1
#
_cell.length_a   1.000
_cell.length_b   1.000
_cell.length_c   1.000
_cell.angle_alpha   90.00
_cell.angle_beta   90.00
_cell.angle_gamma   90.00
#
_symmetry.space_group_name_H-M   'P 1'
#
loop_
_entity.id
_entity.type
_entity.pdbx_description
1 polymer ?
#
loop_
_entity_poly.entity_id
_entity_poly.type
_entity_poly.pdbx_seq_one_letter_code
_entity_poly.pdbx_strand_id
1 'polypeptide(L)'
;MLTRIVLFLCVIVYFFCHVNSQFRFGCDDFCKEQDECPEFDCGNGTLIRNGTTCGCCDICIESLSEGEPCEAALFAIIPRQACGPGLACDKATKKCAPANTQCVKDRANFYNQLLFEEFPNQKSAPVCDEQGFYKSLVCQSDIVCYCVDKDGNRIFGTEVAPDIVGEGGSPDPEKMEAYCNCSRDFVEFPKEAPDGNFLRCLPNGHYDPLQCSENWCYCMEDANPDTVDEARFNTSLRDLKCYDEDVHGHIDPTFRTRCWKERIGLKRVVRKHEMQGIALIGLDLPRCDLDGSYAPLQCNKDSCYCVNKEGEEFGGYRVPRNSKEAKDMDCRCARDKDLISHVTKKTENMKRFLERYSCSKNGNYV
;
A
#
# COMPACT_ATOMS: atom_id res chain seq x y z
N MET A 1 34.31 50.22 -28.01
CA MET A 1 34.70 49.33 -26.89
C MET A 1 33.75 49.52 -25.69
N LEU A 2 33.48 50.75 -25.26
CA LEU A 2 32.50 51.07 -24.21
C LEU A 2 31.10 50.46 -24.43
N THR A 3 30.56 50.54 -25.65
CA THR A 3 29.19 50.06 -25.97
C THR A 3 29.02 48.55 -25.81
N ARG A 4 30.08 47.77 -26.08
CA ARG A 4 30.05 46.31 -25.89
C ARG A 4 30.14 45.92 -24.41
N ILE A 5 30.87 46.71 -23.60
CA ILE A 5 30.98 46.51 -22.14
C ILE A 5 29.65 46.81 -21.46
N VAL A 6 28.96 47.90 -21.86
CA VAL A 6 27.65 48.27 -21.30
C VAL A 6 26.59 47.21 -21.62
N LEU A 7 26.55 46.71 -22.86
CA LEU A 7 25.65 45.61 -23.25
C LEU A 7 25.92 44.32 -22.46
N PHE A 8 27.19 43.97 -22.24
CA PHE A 8 27.55 42.78 -21.47
C PHE A 8 27.16 42.91 -19.99
N LEU A 9 27.34 44.10 -19.40
CA LEU A 9 26.92 44.39 -18.03
C LEU A 9 25.39 44.36 -17.88
N CYS A 10 24.63 44.89 -18.85
CA CYS A 10 23.16 44.81 -18.84
C CYS A 10 22.66 43.36 -18.93
N VAL A 11 23.30 42.51 -19.75
CA VAL A 11 22.94 41.10 -19.86
C VAL A 11 23.27 40.35 -18.56
N ILE A 12 24.41 40.63 -17.93
CA ILE A 12 24.77 40.04 -16.63
C ILE A 12 23.78 40.48 -15.54
N VAL A 13 23.41 41.77 -15.46
CA VAL A 13 22.43 42.26 -14.49
C VAL A 13 21.04 41.65 -14.74
N TYR A 14 20.63 41.50 -16.00
CA TYR A 14 19.38 40.83 -16.36
C TYR A 14 19.40 39.34 -15.97
N PHE A 15 20.52 38.64 -16.19
CA PHE A 15 20.71 37.25 -15.79
C PHE A 15 20.74 37.10 -14.26
N PHE A 16 21.44 37.98 -13.53
CA PHE A 16 21.46 37.96 -12.07
C PHE A 16 20.10 38.32 -11.44
N CYS A 17 19.32 39.22 -12.05
CA CYS A 17 17.94 39.49 -11.63
C CYS A 17 17.03 38.28 -11.85
N HIS A 18 17.18 37.56 -12.96
CA HIS A 18 16.38 36.35 -13.24
C HIS A 18 16.81 35.13 -12.42
N VAL A 19 18.10 34.98 -12.10
CA VAL A 19 18.61 33.88 -11.27
C VAL A 19 18.27 34.10 -9.79
N ASN A 20 18.19 35.35 -9.32
CA ASN A 20 17.75 35.69 -7.96
C ASN A 20 16.22 35.68 -7.77
N SER A 21 15.42 35.49 -8.83
CA SER A 21 13.96 35.33 -8.69
C SER A 21 13.54 33.88 -8.45
N GLN A 22 14.42 33.01 -8.00
CA GLN A 22 13.97 31.81 -7.30
C GLN A 22 13.33 32.28 -6.00
N PHE A 23 12.01 32.48 -6.03
CA PHE A 23 11.20 32.62 -4.84
C PHE A 23 11.49 31.40 -3.96
N ARG A 24 12.30 31.60 -2.92
CA ARG A 24 12.29 30.69 -1.79
C ARG A 24 10.92 30.86 -1.15
N PHE A 25 9.99 29.98 -1.46
CA PHE A 25 8.78 29.81 -0.67
C PHE A 25 9.21 29.28 0.70
N GLY A 26 9.46 30.20 1.63
CA GLY A 26 9.60 29.87 3.04
C GLY A 26 8.20 29.84 3.65
N CYS A 27 7.84 28.73 4.27
CA CYS A 27 6.54 28.56 4.93
C CYS A 27 6.56 28.93 6.42
N ASP A 28 7.72 29.34 6.96
CA ASP A 28 7.99 29.46 8.40
C ASP A 28 7.07 30.42 9.18
N ASP A 29 6.55 31.47 8.53
CA ASP A 29 5.60 32.42 9.13
C ASP A 29 4.29 32.57 8.34
N PHE A 30 4.12 31.84 7.23
CA PHE A 30 2.96 32.02 6.33
C PHE A 30 1.62 31.69 7.02
N CYS A 31 1.60 30.63 7.85
CA CYS A 31 0.39 30.25 8.58
C CYS A 31 0.10 31.15 9.80
N LYS A 32 1.08 31.93 10.29
CA LYS A 32 0.91 32.82 11.46
C LYS A 32 0.30 34.16 11.08
N GLU A 33 0.45 34.57 9.83
CA GLU A 33 -0.17 35.78 9.27
C GLU A 33 -1.60 35.53 8.74
N GLN A 34 -2.03 34.26 8.68
CA GLN A 34 -3.37 33.87 8.25
C GLN A 34 -4.28 33.82 9.48
N ASP A 35 -4.89 34.96 9.81
CA ASP A 35 -5.57 35.19 11.09
C ASP A 35 -6.74 34.25 11.39
N GLU A 36 -7.35 33.58 10.39
CA GLU A 36 -8.40 32.57 10.62
C GLU A 36 -8.60 31.72 9.34
N CYS A 37 -8.63 30.39 9.50
CA CYS A 37 -9.03 29.50 8.41
C CYS A 37 -10.54 29.64 8.16
N PRO A 38 -10.98 29.74 6.89
CA PRO A 38 -12.41 29.83 6.60
C PRO A 38 -13.11 28.55 7.05
N GLU A 39 -14.14 28.68 7.89
CA GLU A 39 -15.05 27.58 8.18
C GLU A 39 -15.95 27.32 6.96
N PHE A 40 -16.07 26.05 6.56
CA PHE A 40 -16.95 25.64 5.47
C PHE A 40 -17.60 24.28 5.80
N ASP A 41 -18.84 24.12 5.35
CA ASP A 41 -19.51 22.81 5.34
C ASP A 41 -19.14 22.10 4.04
N CYS A 42 -18.39 21.01 4.15
CA CYS A 42 -17.93 20.27 2.97
C CYS A 42 -19.00 19.36 2.36
N GLY A 43 -20.17 19.19 3.00
CA GLY A 43 -21.30 18.45 2.43
C GLY A 43 -20.92 17.11 1.81
N ASN A 44 -21.19 16.94 0.50
CA ASN A 44 -20.84 15.74 -0.30
C ASN A 44 -19.45 15.84 -1.00
N GLY A 45 -18.65 16.84 -0.65
CA GLY A 45 -17.31 17.06 -1.18
C GLY A 45 -16.22 16.32 -0.41
N THR A 46 -14.99 16.45 -0.89
CA THR A 46 -13.79 15.84 -0.29
C THR A 46 -13.04 16.87 0.53
N LEU A 47 -12.84 16.60 1.82
CA LEU A 47 -12.02 17.42 2.71
C LEU A 47 -10.54 17.05 2.56
N ILE A 48 -9.71 18.00 2.15
CA ILE A 48 -8.25 17.84 2.19
C ILE A 48 -7.72 18.66 3.36
N ARG A 49 -7.15 17.96 4.35
CA ARG A 49 -6.53 18.61 5.50
C ARG A 49 -5.25 19.32 5.11
N ASN A 50 -5.04 20.52 5.61
CA ASN A 50 -3.85 21.32 5.32
C ASN A 50 -3.55 21.42 3.81
N GLY A 51 -4.60 21.58 2.99
CA GLY A 51 -4.48 21.59 1.52
C GLY A 51 -4.11 22.95 0.91
N THR A 52 -4.17 24.03 1.69
CA THR A 52 -3.74 25.37 1.24
C THR A 52 -2.21 25.45 1.09
N THR A 53 -1.74 26.50 0.40
CA THR A 53 -0.30 26.81 0.31
C THR A 53 0.35 26.78 1.69
N CYS A 54 1.48 26.09 1.82
CA CYS A 54 2.19 25.89 3.10
C CYS A 54 1.44 25.08 4.18
N GLY A 55 0.30 24.46 3.85
CA GLY A 55 -0.39 23.51 4.73
C GLY A 55 -1.08 24.13 5.94
N CYS A 56 -1.58 25.36 5.83
CA CYS A 56 -2.11 26.11 6.97
C CYS A 56 -3.57 25.81 7.30
N CYS A 57 -4.38 25.63 6.26
CA CYS A 57 -5.83 25.45 6.34
C CYS A 57 -6.30 24.30 5.47
N ASP A 58 -7.41 23.69 5.91
CA ASP A 58 -8.16 22.70 5.16
C ASP A 58 -8.85 23.32 3.95
N ILE A 59 -9.15 22.49 2.95
CA ILE A 59 -9.94 22.87 1.77
C ILE A 59 -10.98 21.80 1.49
N CYS A 60 -12.13 22.20 0.96
CA CYS A 60 -13.13 21.30 0.43
C CYS A 60 -13.13 21.31 -1.10
N ILE A 61 -13.19 20.13 -1.71
CA ILE A 61 -13.44 19.96 -3.14
C ILE A 61 -14.88 19.52 -3.32
N GLU A 62 -15.72 20.35 -3.93
CA GLU A 62 -17.10 20.01 -4.22
C GLU A 62 -17.20 18.91 -5.28
N SER A 63 -18.03 17.90 -5.03
CA SER A 63 -18.26 16.77 -5.94
C SER A 63 -19.31 17.11 -7.01
N LEU A 64 -18.91 17.11 -8.28
CA LEU A 64 -19.76 17.30 -9.45
C LEU A 64 -20.43 15.97 -9.87
N SER A 65 -21.68 16.05 -10.32
CA SER A 65 -22.48 14.92 -10.79
C SER A 65 -22.21 14.56 -12.26
N GLU A 66 -22.64 13.38 -12.69
CA GLU A 66 -22.53 12.95 -14.09
C GLU A 66 -23.24 13.94 -15.03
N GLY A 67 -22.56 14.33 -16.12
CA GLY A 67 -23.05 15.29 -17.10
C GLY A 67 -22.81 16.77 -16.76
N GLU A 68 -22.38 17.09 -15.54
CA GLU A 68 -22.03 18.46 -15.15
C GLU A 68 -20.73 18.92 -15.81
N PRO A 69 -20.62 20.23 -16.15
CA PRO A 69 -19.42 20.78 -16.77
C PRO A 69 -18.23 20.71 -15.80
N CYS A 70 -17.08 20.33 -16.31
CA CYS A 70 -15.85 20.19 -15.52
C CYS A 70 -14.64 20.77 -16.26
N GLU A 71 -13.66 21.24 -15.50
CA GLU A 71 -12.39 21.72 -16.02
C GLU A 71 -11.25 20.82 -15.54
N ALA A 72 -10.51 20.24 -16.48
CA ALA A 72 -9.25 19.57 -16.17
C ALA A 72 -8.16 20.64 -16.00
N ALA A 73 -7.96 21.12 -14.77
CA ALA A 73 -6.93 22.13 -14.48
C ALA A 73 -5.53 21.56 -14.77
N LEU A 74 -4.73 22.32 -15.52
CA LEU A 74 -3.34 21.98 -15.92
C LEU A 74 -2.29 22.57 -14.97
N PHE A 75 -2.69 23.04 -13.79
CA PHE A 75 -1.82 23.74 -12.84
C PHE A 75 -1.74 22.99 -11.51
N ALA A 76 -0.63 23.17 -10.77
CA ALA A 76 -0.41 22.64 -9.42
C ALA A 76 -1.25 23.36 -8.35
N ILE A 77 -2.51 23.67 -8.67
CA ILE A 77 -3.48 24.31 -7.77
C ILE A 77 -4.57 23.27 -7.54
N ILE A 78 -4.89 23.02 -6.28
CA ILE A 78 -5.97 22.09 -5.92
C ILE A 78 -7.31 22.72 -6.34
N PRO A 79 -8.13 22.03 -7.16
CA PRO A 79 -9.38 22.59 -7.67
C PRO A 79 -10.44 22.68 -6.56
N ARG A 80 -11.33 23.67 -6.64
CA ARG A 80 -12.48 23.80 -5.71
C ARG A 80 -13.62 22.84 -6.02
N GLN A 81 -13.69 22.33 -7.26
CA GLN A 81 -14.70 21.38 -7.71
C GLN A 81 -14.02 20.28 -8.52
N ALA A 82 -14.46 19.04 -8.35
CA ALA A 82 -14.01 17.90 -9.12
C ALA A 82 -15.18 16.96 -9.41
N CYS A 83 -15.06 16.13 -10.44
CA CYS A 83 -16.05 15.08 -10.65
C CYS A 83 -16.12 14.17 -9.43
N GLY A 84 -17.33 13.87 -8.98
CA GLY A 84 -17.58 13.04 -7.81
C GLY A 84 -17.13 11.58 -7.99
N PRO A 85 -17.30 10.74 -6.96
CA PRO A 85 -16.65 9.44 -6.91
C PRO A 85 -16.97 8.49 -8.08
N GLY A 86 -15.93 8.04 -8.77
CA GLY A 86 -16.04 7.14 -9.93
C GLY A 86 -16.39 7.85 -11.24
N LEU A 87 -16.38 9.18 -11.25
CA LEU A 87 -16.50 10.01 -12.45
C LEU A 87 -15.14 10.67 -12.76
N ALA A 88 -14.86 10.86 -14.04
CA ALA A 88 -13.72 11.61 -14.52
C ALA A 88 -14.18 12.71 -15.48
N CYS A 89 -13.42 13.80 -15.53
CA CYS A 89 -13.71 14.86 -16.48
C CYS A 89 -13.34 14.41 -17.90
N ASP A 90 -14.34 14.18 -18.74
CA ASP A 90 -14.13 13.76 -20.12
C ASP A 90 -13.51 14.91 -20.93
N LYS A 91 -12.34 14.64 -21.53
CA LYS A 91 -11.54 15.69 -22.19
C LYS A 91 -12.21 16.28 -23.42
N ALA A 92 -13.09 15.54 -24.09
CA ALA A 92 -13.74 15.94 -25.33
C ALA A 92 -15.03 16.73 -25.08
N THR A 93 -15.87 16.24 -24.17
CA THR A 93 -17.17 16.82 -23.84
C THR A 93 -17.10 17.87 -22.73
N LYS A 94 -15.99 17.92 -21.98
CA LYS A 94 -15.80 18.80 -20.81
C LYS A 94 -16.89 18.61 -19.75
N LYS A 95 -17.33 17.37 -19.60
CA LYS A 95 -18.36 16.97 -18.64
C LYS A 95 -17.90 15.78 -17.82
N CYS A 96 -18.40 15.66 -16.60
CA CYS A 96 -18.17 14.48 -15.78
C CYS A 96 -18.84 13.26 -16.42
N ALA A 97 -18.07 12.19 -16.62
CA ALA A 97 -18.52 10.93 -17.18
C ALA A 97 -17.92 9.77 -16.39
N PRO A 98 -18.45 8.54 -16.46
CA PRO A 98 -17.88 7.39 -15.78
C PRO A 98 -16.38 7.24 -16.06
N ALA A 99 -15.57 7.14 -14.99
CA ALA A 99 -14.13 7.01 -15.15
C ALA A 99 -13.79 5.72 -15.90
N ASN A 100 -12.80 5.77 -16.80
CA ASN A 100 -12.35 4.61 -17.57
C ASN A 100 -11.35 3.76 -16.78
N THR A 101 -11.74 3.31 -15.60
CA THR A 101 -10.94 2.49 -14.68
C THR A 101 -11.53 1.08 -14.58
N GLN A 102 -10.75 0.13 -14.04
CA GLN A 102 -11.20 -1.24 -13.88
C GLN A 102 -12.35 -1.35 -12.87
N CYS A 103 -12.26 -0.66 -11.72
CA CYS A 103 -13.31 -0.69 -10.70
C CYS A 103 -14.66 -0.20 -11.21
N VAL A 104 -14.70 0.93 -11.93
CA VAL A 104 -15.95 1.49 -12.45
C VAL A 104 -16.61 0.53 -13.45
N LYS A 105 -15.82 -0.12 -14.31
CA LYS A 105 -16.31 -1.15 -15.23
C LYS A 105 -16.85 -2.36 -14.48
N ASP A 106 -16.12 -2.88 -13.51
CA ASP A 106 -16.54 -4.05 -12.74
C ASP A 106 -17.78 -3.77 -11.90
N ARG A 107 -17.90 -2.56 -11.35
CA ARG A 107 -19.10 -2.09 -10.65
C ARG A 107 -20.31 -2.02 -11.56
N ALA A 108 -20.16 -1.47 -12.77
CA ALA A 108 -21.23 -1.43 -13.77
C ALA A 108 -21.64 -2.86 -14.20
N ASN A 109 -20.66 -3.75 -14.43
CA ASN A 109 -20.91 -5.15 -14.76
C ASN A 109 -21.67 -5.89 -13.65
N PHE A 110 -21.31 -5.65 -12.38
CA PHE A 110 -21.99 -6.22 -11.22
C PHE A 110 -23.48 -5.81 -11.18
N TYR A 111 -23.78 -4.52 -11.32
CA TYR A 111 -25.17 -4.06 -11.36
C TYR A 111 -25.93 -4.57 -12.58
N ASN A 112 -25.29 -4.66 -13.74
CA ASN A 112 -25.89 -5.28 -14.92
C ASN A 112 -26.25 -6.75 -14.66
N GLN A 113 -25.38 -7.52 -14.01
CA GLN A 113 -25.67 -8.91 -13.65
C GLN A 113 -26.82 -9.03 -12.65
N LEU A 114 -26.90 -8.15 -11.65
CA LEU A 114 -28.01 -8.10 -10.70
C LEU A 114 -29.38 -7.83 -11.36
N LEU A 115 -29.40 -7.14 -12.50
CA LEU A 115 -30.64 -6.90 -13.25
C LEU A 115 -31.15 -8.15 -13.99
N PHE A 116 -30.31 -9.19 -14.15
CA PHE A 116 -30.63 -10.41 -14.92
C PHE A 116 -30.66 -11.70 -14.09
N GLU A 117 -30.27 -11.68 -12.80
CA GLU A 117 -30.30 -12.86 -11.92
C GLU A 117 -31.20 -12.68 -10.68
N GLU A 118 -32.12 -13.62 -10.44
CA GLU A 118 -32.82 -13.77 -9.16
C GLU A 118 -31.83 -14.34 -8.12
N PHE A 119 -31.18 -13.44 -7.38
CA PHE A 119 -30.32 -13.70 -6.22
C PHE A 119 -28.97 -14.40 -6.48
N PRO A 120 -27.89 -13.64 -6.79
CA PRO A 120 -26.55 -14.18 -6.71
C PRO A 120 -26.04 -14.17 -5.27
N ASN A 121 -25.37 -15.25 -4.89
CA ASN A 121 -24.69 -15.43 -3.61
C ASN A 121 -23.87 -14.19 -3.20
N GLN A 122 -24.34 -13.49 -2.15
CA GLN A 122 -23.61 -12.64 -1.19
C GLN A 122 -22.24 -12.06 -1.62
N LYS A 123 -22.17 -11.44 -2.80
CA LYS A 123 -21.04 -10.59 -3.22
C LYS A 123 -21.53 -9.15 -3.22
N SER A 124 -20.82 -8.27 -2.51
CA SER A 124 -21.04 -6.83 -2.57
C SER A 124 -20.47 -6.26 -3.87
N ALA A 125 -21.05 -5.16 -4.34
CA ALA A 125 -20.49 -4.40 -5.46
C ALA A 125 -19.07 -3.93 -5.11
N PRO A 126 -18.12 -3.92 -6.07
CA PRO A 126 -16.80 -3.36 -5.82
C PRO A 126 -16.91 -1.87 -5.44
N VAL A 127 -16.13 -1.46 -4.45
CA VAL A 127 -16.10 -0.09 -3.94
C VAL A 127 -14.94 0.66 -4.59
N CYS A 128 -15.27 1.73 -5.29
CA CYS A 128 -14.28 2.58 -5.95
C CYS A 128 -14.01 3.84 -5.12
N ASP A 129 -12.78 4.34 -5.17
CA ASP A 129 -12.41 5.65 -4.65
C ASP A 129 -12.91 6.79 -5.55
N GLU A 130 -12.53 8.01 -5.19
CA GLU A 130 -13.00 9.21 -5.87
C GLU A 130 -12.55 9.28 -7.33
N GLN A 131 -11.33 8.80 -7.59
CA GLN A 131 -10.73 8.74 -8.92
C GLN A 131 -11.23 7.53 -9.73
N GLY A 132 -12.05 6.67 -9.12
CA GLY A 132 -12.63 5.48 -9.72
C GLY A 132 -11.73 4.26 -9.68
N PHE A 133 -10.61 4.27 -8.96
CA PHE A 133 -9.81 3.07 -8.72
C PHE A 133 -10.42 2.24 -7.60
N TYR A 134 -9.95 0.99 -7.43
CA TYR A 134 -10.38 0.17 -6.30
C TYR A 134 -9.92 0.80 -4.98
N LYS A 135 -10.84 0.87 -3.99
CA LYS A 135 -10.45 1.13 -2.61
C LYS A 135 -9.46 0.06 -2.14
N SER A 136 -8.52 0.44 -1.29
CA SER A 136 -7.36 -0.36 -0.92
C SER A 136 -7.69 -1.65 -0.17
N LEU A 137 -8.82 -1.72 0.53
CA LEU A 137 -9.24 -2.86 1.34
C LEU A 137 -10.53 -3.48 0.81
N VAL A 138 -10.52 -4.79 0.58
CA VAL A 138 -11.68 -5.58 0.15
C VAL A 138 -11.97 -6.63 1.21
N CYS A 139 -13.19 -6.63 1.74
CA CYS A 139 -13.66 -7.61 2.73
C CYS A 139 -14.58 -8.64 2.06
N GLN A 140 -14.24 -9.92 2.21
CA GLN A 140 -15.02 -11.02 1.69
C GLN A 140 -15.87 -11.65 2.80
N SER A 141 -17.20 -11.55 2.64
CA SER A 141 -18.22 -12.19 3.49
C SER A 141 -18.08 -11.90 4.99
N ASP A 142 -17.51 -10.76 5.36
CA ASP A 142 -17.23 -10.35 6.75
C ASP A 142 -16.36 -11.36 7.52
N ILE A 143 -15.47 -12.06 6.80
CA ILE A 143 -14.58 -13.08 7.37
C ILE A 143 -13.12 -12.68 7.24
N VAL A 144 -12.70 -12.34 6.02
CA VAL A 144 -11.32 -11.96 5.71
C VAL A 144 -11.35 -10.67 4.91
N CYS A 145 -10.48 -9.73 5.27
CA CYS A 145 -10.23 -8.55 4.48
C CYS A 145 -8.79 -8.59 3.97
N TYR A 146 -8.58 -8.16 2.73
CA TYR A 146 -7.27 -8.15 2.12
C TYR A 146 -7.07 -6.88 1.30
N CYS A 147 -5.81 -6.53 1.15
CA CYS A 147 -5.41 -5.37 0.37
C CYS A 147 -5.48 -5.65 -1.12
N VAL A 148 -5.83 -4.62 -1.89
CA VAL A 148 -5.80 -4.61 -3.35
C VAL A 148 -5.07 -3.39 -3.89
N ASP A 149 -4.44 -3.55 -5.06
CA ASP A 149 -3.91 -2.42 -5.82
C ASP A 149 -5.05 -1.58 -6.45
N LYS A 150 -4.69 -0.52 -7.17
CA LYS A 150 -5.66 0.39 -7.84
C LYS A 150 -6.55 -0.31 -8.87
N ASP A 151 -6.11 -1.45 -9.41
CA ASP A 151 -6.80 -2.22 -10.45
C ASP A 151 -7.59 -3.40 -9.85
N GLY A 152 -7.55 -3.58 -8.52
CA GLY A 152 -8.31 -4.60 -7.79
C GLY A 152 -7.57 -5.93 -7.63
N ASN A 153 -6.28 -6.01 -8.00
CA ASN A 153 -5.50 -7.22 -7.78
C ASN A 153 -5.15 -7.32 -6.30
N ARG A 154 -5.37 -8.47 -5.69
CA ARG A 154 -4.99 -8.73 -4.29
C ARG A 154 -3.47 -8.66 -4.12
N ILE A 155 -3.02 -7.90 -3.13
CA ILE A 155 -1.62 -7.65 -2.77
C ILE A 155 -1.36 -8.09 -1.32
N PHE A 156 -0.14 -7.86 -0.82
CA PHE A 156 0.20 -8.14 0.57
C PHE A 156 -0.70 -7.35 1.54
N GLY A 157 -0.99 -7.94 2.70
CA GLY A 157 -1.93 -7.39 3.68
C GLY A 157 -3.22 -8.20 3.72
N THR A 158 -3.41 -8.99 4.77
CA THR A 158 -4.64 -9.78 4.97
C THR A 158 -4.89 -9.95 6.45
N GLU A 159 -6.12 -9.71 6.88
CA GLU A 159 -6.54 -9.80 8.27
C GLU A 159 -7.95 -10.36 8.40
N VAL A 160 -8.30 -10.83 9.60
CA VAL A 160 -9.66 -11.28 9.89
C VAL A 160 -10.60 -10.10 10.10
N ALA A 161 -11.78 -10.17 9.49
CA ALA A 161 -12.74 -9.08 9.49
C ALA A 161 -13.21 -8.61 10.88
N PRO A 162 -13.36 -9.45 11.92
CA PRO A 162 -13.76 -8.97 13.26
C PRO A 162 -12.79 -7.98 13.91
N ASP A 163 -11.52 -7.98 13.50
CA ASP A 163 -10.52 -7.03 13.99
C ASP A 163 -10.62 -5.66 13.26
N ILE A 164 -11.45 -5.58 12.22
CA ILE A 164 -11.60 -4.44 11.30
C ILE A 164 -13.02 -3.87 11.34
N VAL A 165 -14.02 -4.74 11.45
CA VAL A 165 -15.45 -4.44 11.23
C VAL A 165 -16.16 -4.33 12.58
N GLY A 166 -16.74 -3.15 12.85
CA GLY A 166 -17.57 -2.92 14.04
C GLY A 166 -18.88 -3.72 14.03
N GLU A 167 -19.67 -3.62 15.11
CA GLU A 167 -21.03 -4.21 15.14
C GLU A 167 -21.89 -3.61 14.01
N GLY A 168 -22.20 -4.41 12.98
CA GLY A 168 -23.01 -3.96 11.84
C GLY A 168 -22.45 -4.29 10.44
N GLY A 169 -21.25 -4.90 10.33
CA GLY A 169 -20.78 -5.45 9.06
C GLY A 169 -20.14 -4.45 8.09
N SER A 170 -20.12 -3.16 8.41
CA SER A 170 -19.37 -2.15 7.63
C SER A 170 -18.05 -1.82 8.33
N PRO A 171 -16.90 -1.90 7.64
CA PRO A 171 -15.64 -1.40 8.17
C PRO A 171 -15.77 0.08 8.50
N ASP A 172 -15.22 0.49 9.64
CA ASP A 172 -15.14 1.90 10.05
C ASP A 172 -14.17 2.65 9.11
N PRO A 173 -14.61 3.69 8.38
CA PRO A 173 -13.77 4.41 7.44
C PRO A 173 -12.46 4.96 8.06
N GLU A 174 -12.48 5.39 9.32
CA GLU A 174 -11.29 5.91 10.01
C GLU A 174 -10.31 4.78 10.34
N LYS A 175 -10.82 3.58 10.65
CA LYS A 175 -9.97 2.39 10.85
C LYS A 175 -9.41 1.85 9.54
N MET A 176 -10.12 2.00 8.42
CA MET A 176 -9.65 1.54 7.11
C MET A 176 -8.40 2.31 6.62
N GLU A 177 -8.19 3.55 7.05
CA GLU A 177 -6.98 4.32 6.73
C GLU A 177 -5.70 3.66 7.27
N ALA A 178 -5.83 2.86 8.34
CA ALA A 178 -4.75 2.10 8.95
C ALA A 178 -4.47 0.74 8.28
N TYR A 179 -4.89 0.55 7.02
CA TYR A 179 -4.69 -0.68 6.24
C TYR A 179 -4.09 -0.37 4.87
N CYS A 180 -3.32 -1.31 4.33
CA CYS A 180 -2.91 -1.36 2.92
C CYS A 180 -2.03 -0.24 2.34
N ASN A 181 -1.83 0.91 3.01
CA ASN A 181 -1.05 2.03 2.47
C ASN A 181 0.39 1.62 2.08
N CYS A 182 1.11 0.96 2.99
CA CYS A 182 2.47 0.46 2.72
C CYS A 182 2.50 -0.53 1.55
N SER A 183 1.49 -1.41 1.47
CA SER A 183 1.40 -2.40 0.41
C SER A 183 1.12 -1.79 -0.97
N ARG A 184 0.28 -0.74 -1.02
CA ARG A 184 0.02 0.01 -2.27
C ARG A 184 1.25 0.78 -2.72
N ASP A 185 1.92 1.47 -1.80
CA ASP A 185 3.12 2.23 -2.11
C ASP A 185 4.25 1.32 -2.61
N PHE A 186 4.37 0.10 -2.06
CA PHE A 186 5.32 -0.90 -2.57
C PHE A 186 5.02 -1.31 -4.03
N VAL A 187 3.75 -1.44 -4.39
CA VAL A 187 3.33 -1.84 -5.75
C VAL A 187 3.49 -0.69 -6.74
N GLU A 188 3.19 0.55 -6.32
CA GLU A 188 3.31 1.74 -7.18
C GLU A 188 4.77 2.17 -7.37
N PHE A 189 5.56 2.08 -6.31
CA PHE A 189 6.97 2.45 -6.30
C PHE A 189 7.84 1.24 -5.94
N PRO A 190 7.88 0.20 -6.81
CA PRO A 190 8.68 -0.98 -6.58
C PRO A 190 10.14 -0.60 -6.68
N LYS A 191 10.76 -0.30 -5.55
CA LYS A 191 12.22 -0.20 -5.48
C LYS A 191 12.74 -1.64 -5.53
N GLU A 192 13.73 -1.90 -6.39
CA GLU A 192 14.54 -3.11 -6.26
C GLU A 192 15.23 -3.05 -4.89
N ALA A 193 14.56 -3.54 -3.85
CA ALA A 193 15.06 -3.48 -2.50
C ALA A 193 16.19 -4.51 -2.38
N PRO A 194 17.46 -4.08 -2.28
CA PRO A 194 18.51 -5.00 -1.93
C PRO A 194 18.20 -5.44 -0.49
N ASP A 195 17.90 -6.71 -0.31
CA ASP A 195 18.10 -7.37 0.99
C ASP A 195 17.23 -6.87 2.16
N GLY A 196 15.98 -6.46 1.89
CA GLY A 196 15.02 -6.10 2.95
C GLY A 196 15.24 -4.71 3.57
N ASN A 197 16.05 -3.87 2.91
CA ASN A 197 16.32 -2.48 3.30
C ASN A 197 15.20 -1.52 2.82
N PHE A 198 13.94 -1.96 2.92
CA PHE A 198 12.74 -1.28 2.42
C PHE A 198 11.81 -0.86 3.57
N LEU A 199 10.78 -0.05 3.26
CA LEU A 199 9.72 0.29 4.20
C LEU A 199 9.08 -1.00 4.74
N ARG A 200 9.11 -1.17 6.05
CA ARG A 200 8.43 -2.26 6.74
C ARG A 200 6.93 -2.02 6.74
N CYS A 201 6.19 -3.08 6.43
CA CYS A 201 4.74 -3.08 6.55
C CYS A 201 4.32 -3.98 7.71
N LEU A 202 3.22 -3.65 8.37
CA LEU A 202 2.52 -4.56 9.28
C LEU A 202 1.82 -5.67 8.49
N PRO A 203 1.42 -6.78 9.14
CA PRO A 203 0.67 -7.87 8.49
C PRO A 203 -0.63 -7.45 7.79
N ASN A 204 -1.23 -6.35 8.24
CA ASN A 204 -2.43 -5.75 7.67
C ASN A 204 -2.15 -4.90 6.42
N GLY A 205 -0.89 -4.84 5.98
CA GLY A 205 -0.43 -4.11 4.81
C GLY A 205 -0.26 -2.60 5.01
N HIS A 206 -0.47 -2.09 6.22
CA HIS A 206 -0.17 -0.71 6.59
C HIS A 206 1.29 -0.53 6.96
N TYR A 207 1.70 0.71 7.12
CA TYR A 207 3.03 1.07 7.55
C TYR A 207 3.32 0.58 8.96
N ASP A 208 4.49 -0.06 9.14
CA ASP A 208 5.05 -0.35 10.46
C ASP A 208 5.65 0.93 11.03
N PRO A 209 5.15 1.49 12.16
CA PRO A 209 5.73 2.67 12.77
C PRO A 209 7.24 2.55 13.03
N LEU A 210 7.72 1.32 13.29
CA LEU A 210 9.13 0.99 13.44
C LEU A 210 9.76 0.63 12.09
N GLN A 211 10.58 1.52 11.58
CA GLN A 211 11.33 1.32 10.34
C GLN A 211 12.78 0.96 10.65
N CYS A 212 13.35 0.04 9.88
CA CYS A 212 14.73 -0.40 10.07
C CYS A 212 15.49 -0.42 8.77
N SER A 213 16.73 0.06 8.81
CA SER A 213 17.74 -0.18 7.81
C SER A 213 18.69 -1.31 8.25
N GLU A 214 19.73 -1.58 7.47
CA GLU A 214 20.71 -2.64 7.78
C GLU A 214 21.36 -2.52 9.17
N ASN A 215 21.53 -1.28 9.67
CA ASN A 215 22.35 -1.00 10.85
C ASN A 215 21.62 -0.21 11.95
N TRP A 216 20.39 0.26 11.72
CA TRP A 216 19.68 1.11 12.69
C TRP A 216 18.17 1.09 12.43
N CYS A 217 17.38 1.43 13.44
CA CYS A 217 15.93 1.56 13.35
C CYS A 217 15.47 2.92 13.87
N TYR A 218 14.27 3.35 13.46
CA TYR A 218 13.67 4.62 13.83
C TYR A 218 12.14 4.54 13.82
N CYS A 219 11.50 5.44 14.54
CA CYS A 219 10.06 5.64 14.47
C CYS A 219 9.74 6.65 13.37
N MET A 220 8.79 6.35 12.48
CA MET A 220 8.45 7.27 11.38
C MET A 220 7.96 8.64 11.86
N GLU A 221 7.25 8.69 12.98
CA GLU A 221 6.69 9.93 13.54
C GLU A 221 7.75 10.82 14.21
N ASP A 222 8.83 10.24 14.72
CA ASP A 222 9.93 10.95 15.39
C ASP A 222 11.03 11.41 14.40
N ALA A 223 10.88 11.11 13.10
CA ALA A 223 11.87 11.40 12.07
C ALA A 223 11.84 12.89 11.64
N ASN A 224 12.12 13.81 12.57
CA ASN A 224 12.60 15.14 12.18
C ASN A 224 14.01 14.96 11.57
N PRO A 225 14.22 15.22 10.27
CA PRO A 225 15.50 15.00 9.59
C PRO A 225 16.70 15.67 10.30
N ASP A 226 16.44 16.74 11.05
CA ASP A 226 17.46 17.55 11.73
C ASP A 226 17.96 16.95 13.05
N THR A 227 17.25 15.98 13.65
CA THR A 227 17.63 15.35 14.93
C THR A 227 18.13 13.89 14.79
N VAL A 228 18.16 13.38 13.55
CA VAL A 228 18.48 11.97 13.24
C VAL A 228 19.93 11.60 13.57
N ASP A 229 20.87 12.56 13.58
CA ASP A 229 22.30 12.24 13.74
C ASP A 229 22.73 11.88 15.17
N GLU A 230 22.03 12.34 16.22
CA GLU A 230 22.37 12.00 17.62
C GLU A 230 21.77 10.66 18.10
N ALA A 231 20.61 10.24 17.58
CA ALA A 231 19.93 9.00 17.96
C ALA A 231 20.46 7.73 17.26
N ARG A 232 21.36 7.90 16.27
CA ARG A 232 21.67 6.89 15.24
C ARG A 232 22.48 5.67 15.72
N PHE A 233 23.11 5.74 16.90
CA PHE A 233 24.10 4.74 17.31
C PHE A 233 24.05 4.26 18.76
N ASN A 234 23.14 4.77 19.61
CA ASN A 234 23.17 4.45 21.06
C ASN A 234 21.82 4.06 21.66
N THR A 235 20.79 3.84 20.84
CA THR A 235 19.44 3.48 21.29
C THR A 235 19.19 2.00 20.95
N SER A 236 18.86 1.19 21.96
CA SER A 236 18.46 -0.21 21.72
C SER A 236 17.14 -0.22 20.94
N LEU A 237 16.89 -1.28 20.14
CA LEU A 237 15.60 -1.45 19.43
C LEU A 237 14.41 -1.28 20.38
N ARG A 238 14.54 -1.83 21.58
CA ARG A 238 13.53 -1.84 22.64
C ARG A 238 13.30 -0.48 23.30
N ASP A 239 14.22 0.46 23.10
CA ASP A 239 14.14 1.81 23.67
C ASP A 239 13.37 2.77 22.75
N LEU A 240 13.08 2.36 21.51
CA LEU A 240 12.27 3.15 20.58
C LEU A 240 10.81 3.14 21.01
N LYS A 241 10.15 4.30 21.00
CA LYS A 241 8.75 4.45 21.45
C LYS A 241 7.75 3.64 20.62
N CYS A 242 8.03 3.49 19.34
CA CYS A 242 7.24 2.70 18.39
C CYS A 242 7.53 1.20 18.48
N TYR A 243 8.47 0.76 19.32
CA TYR A 243 8.70 -0.65 19.55
C TYR A 243 7.54 -1.25 20.36
N ASP A 244 7.20 -2.48 20.03
CA ASP A 244 6.08 -3.24 20.56
C ASP A 244 6.57 -4.69 20.63
N GLU A 245 6.56 -5.32 21.80
CA GLU A 245 7.13 -6.67 21.96
C GLU A 245 6.29 -7.74 21.24
N ASP A 246 4.96 -7.56 21.16
CA ASP A 246 4.05 -8.51 20.52
C ASP A 246 4.20 -8.46 18.99
N VAL A 247 4.43 -7.26 18.44
CA VAL A 247 4.65 -7.07 17.00
C VAL A 247 6.11 -7.29 16.63
N HIS A 248 7.07 -6.74 17.37
CA HIS A 248 8.48 -6.63 16.98
C HIS A 248 9.42 -7.62 17.69
N GLY A 249 8.95 -8.37 18.70
CA GLY A 249 9.80 -9.28 19.48
C GLY A 249 10.46 -10.39 18.68
N HIS A 250 9.97 -10.68 17.47
CA HIS A 250 10.54 -11.65 16.53
C HIS A 250 11.68 -11.07 15.67
N ILE A 251 11.94 -9.76 15.75
CA ILE A 251 13.06 -9.11 15.07
C ILE A 251 14.35 -9.47 15.80
N ASP A 252 15.31 -10.02 15.06
CA ASP A 252 16.59 -10.39 15.64
C ASP A 252 17.49 -9.18 15.93
N PRO A 253 18.60 -9.34 16.69
CA PRO A 253 19.50 -8.24 17.02
C PRO A 253 20.18 -7.55 15.81
N THR A 254 20.09 -8.14 14.62
CA THR A 254 20.53 -7.53 13.35
C THR A 254 19.39 -6.81 12.63
N PHE A 255 18.29 -6.55 13.35
CA PHE A 255 17.10 -5.88 12.87
C PHE A 255 16.46 -6.59 11.68
N ARG A 256 16.47 -7.94 11.70
CA ARG A 256 15.93 -8.77 10.61
C ARG A 256 14.93 -9.78 11.11
N THR A 257 13.86 -9.97 10.34
CA THR A 257 12.91 -11.06 10.54
C THR A 257 13.50 -12.38 10.05
N ARG A 258 12.87 -13.50 10.42
CA ARG A 258 13.35 -14.85 10.10
C ARG A 258 13.55 -15.08 8.59
N CYS A 259 12.57 -14.74 7.75
CA CYS A 259 12.68 -14.96 6.31
C CYS A 259 13.79 -14.12 5.68
N TRP A 260 13.85 -12.83 6.02
CA TRP A 260 14.89 -11.94 5.48
C TRP A 260 16.29 -12.35 5.93
N LYS A 261 16.45 -12.77 7.18
CA LYS A 261 17.72 -13.31 7.69
C LYS A 261 18.20 -14.50 6.86
N GLU A 262 17.32 -15.46 6.60
CA GLU A 262 17.63 -16.65 5.80
C GLU A 262 17.97 -16.26 4.35
N ARG A 263 17.12 -15.45 3.70
CA ARG A 263 17.32 -14.98 2.33
C ARG A 263 18.67 -14.30 2.15
N ILE A 264 19.03 -13.39 3.05
CA ILE A 264 20.28 -12.63 2.95
C ILE A 264 21.47 -13.52 3.28
N GLY A 265 21.34 -14.44 4.24
CA GLY A 265 22.34 -15.47 4.51
C GLY A 265 22.66 -16.29 3.26
N LEU A 266 21.64 -16.78 2.56
CA LEU A 266 21.79 -17.55 1.33
C LEU A 266 22.37 -16.70 0.19
N LYS A 267 21.95 -15.45 0.02
CA LYS A 267 22.54 -14.53 -0.96
C LYS A 267 24.04 -14.32 -0.74
N ARG A 268 24.48 -14.20 0.52
CA ARG A 268 25.93 -14.11 0.84
C ARG A 268 26.67 -15.37 0.42
N VAL A 269 26.07 -16.55 0.62
CA VAL A 269 26.64 -17.82 0.16
C VAL A 269 26.73 -17.88 -1.36
N VAL A 270 25.66 -17.50 -2.07
CA VAL A 270 25.65 -17.43 -3.55
C VAL A 270 26.75 -16.51 -4.05
N ARG A 271 26.78 -15.26 -3.57
CA ARG A 271 27.79 -14.26 -3.97
C ARG A 271 29.21 -14.75 -3.70
N LYS A 272 29.45 -15.42 -2.56
CA LYS A 272 30.77 -15.99 -2.22
C LYS A 272 31.23 -17.01 -3.25
N HIS A 273 30.35 -17.92 -3.67
CA HIS A 273 30.68 -18.94 -4.67
C HIS A 273 30.80 -18.36 -6.08
N GLU A 274 29.96 -17.39 -6.44
CA GLU A 274 30.05 -16.68 -7.72
C GLU A 274 31.39 -15.97 -7.87
N MET A 275 31.89 -15.31 -6.82
CA MET A 275 33.23 -14.70 -6.80
C MET A 275 34.37 -15.72 -6.97
N GLN A 276 34.11 -17.00 -6.70
CA GLN A 276 35.04 -18.11 -6.90
C GLN A 276 34.86 -18.80 -8.27
N GLY A 277 33.99 -18.27 -9.14
CA GLY A 277 33.66 -18.87 -10.43
C GLY A 277 32.76 -20.12 -10.33
N ILE A 278 32.09 -20.32 -9.19
CA ILE A 278 31.22 -21.47 -8.94
C ILE A 278 29.76 -21.02 -9.00
N ALA A 279 28.98 -21.60 -9.93
CA ALA A 279 27.54 -21.40 -10.00
C ALA A 279 26.82 -22.44 -9.15
N LEU A 280 26.05 -22.00 -8.15
CA LEU A 280 25.22 -22.88 -7.32
C LEU A 280 23.89 -23.13 -8.03
N ILE A 281 23.65 -24.38 -8.45
CA ILE A 281 22.41 -24.79 -9.13
C ILE A 281 21.48 -25.46 -8.12
N GLY A 282 20.19 -25.10 -8.17
CA GLY A 282 19.15 -25.72 -7.35
C GLY A 282 19.07 -25.16 -5.93
N LEU A 283 19.69 -24.01 -5.67
CA LEU A 283 19.49 -23.24 -4.45
C LEU A 283 18.42 -22.17 -4.71
N ASP A 284 17.27 -22.32 -4.07
CA ASP A 284 16.21 -21.32 -4.10
C ASP A 284 16.31 -20.39 -2.90
N LEU A 285 16.18 -19.09 -3.15
CA LEU A 285 16.04 -18.10 -2.09
C LEU A 285 14.59 -18.10 -1.59
N PRO A 286 14.34 -18.10 -0.27
CA PRO A 286 12.99 -18.01 0.25
C PRO A 286 12.35 -16.70 -0.19
N ARG A 287 11.06 -16.77 -0.50
CA ARG A 287 10.24 -15.58 -0.79
C ARG A 287 9.74 -15.01 0.54
N CYS A 288 9.92 -13.72 0.74
CA CYS A 288 9.52 -13.04 1.97
C CYS A 288 8.44 -12.02 1.65
N ASP A 289 7.49 -11.87 2.56
CA ASP A 289 6.46 -10.84 2.53
C ASP A 289 6.98 -9.51 3.11
N LEU A 290 6.20 -8.44 3.00
CA LEU A 290 6.62 -7.07 3.36
C LEU A 290 6.74 -6.85 4.88
N ASP A 291 6.06 -7.66 5.68
CA ASP A 291 6.25 -7.75 7.14
C ASP A 291 7.46 -8.62 7.52
N GLY A 292 8.11 -9.23 6.54
CA GLY A 292 9.26 -10.11 6.73
C GLY A 292 8.93 -11.52 7.19
N SER A 293 7.66 -11.91 7.19
CA SER A 293 7.26 -13.31 7.25
C SER A 293 7.58 -14.04 5.94
N TYR A 294 7.38 -15.36 5.91
CA TYR A 294 7.48 -16.12 4.67
C TYR A 294 6.25 -15.86 3.80
N ALA A 295 6.51 -15.52 2.53
CA ALA A 295 5.45 -15.43 1.53
C ALA A 295 4.74 -16.78 1.41
N PRO A 296 3.42 -16.81 1.16
CA PRO A 296 2.63 -18.03 1.24
C PRO A 296 3.09 -19.10 0.22
N LEU A 297 3.62 -18.70 -0.93
CA LEU A 297 4.20 -19.59 -1.93
C LEU A 297 5.72 -19.68 -1.76
N GLN A 298 6.22 -20.88 -1.46
CA GLN A 298 7.65 -21.21 -1.53
C GLN A 298 7.91 -22.24 -2.61
N CYS A 299 9.10 -22.20 -3.20
CA CYS A 299 9.53 -23.22 -4.14
C CYS A 299 10.94 -23.67 -3.79
N ASN A 300 11.18 -24.97 -3.95
CA ASN A 300 12.50 -25.58 -3.95
C ASN A 300 12.75 -26.20 -5.32
N LYS A 301 13.92 -26.82 -5.51
CA LYS A 301 14.37 -27.37 -6.79
C LYS A 301 13.30 -28.11 -7.59
N ASP A 302 12.51 -28.97 -6.93
CA ASP A 302 11.60 -29.90 -7.61
C ASP A 302 10.11 -29.58 -7.40
N SER A 303 9.77 -28.70 -6.46
CA SER A 303 8.37 -28.46 -6.09
C SER A 303 8.09 -27.06 -5.58
N CYS A 304 6.84 -26.65 -5.71
CA CYS A 304 6.28 -25.47 -5.07
C CYS A 304 5.21 -25.89 -4.05
N TYR A 305 5.16 -25.20 -2.93
CA TYR A 305 4.31 -25.56 -1.79
C TYR A 305 3.86 -24.32 -1.02
N CYS A 306 2.73 -24.45 -0.33
CA CYS A 306 2.18 -23.39 0.50
C CYS A 306 2.72 -23.46 1.94
N VAL A 307 3.02 -22.32 2.55
CA VAL A 307 3.56 -22.22 3.92
C VAL A 307 2.79 -21.21 4.80
N ASN A 308 2.92 -21.36 6.12
CA ASN A 308 2.47 -20.37 7.11
C ASN A 308 3.49 -19.20 7.28
N LYS A 309 3.26 -18.28 8.24
CA LYS A 309 4.08 -17.04 8.40
C LYS A 309 5.47 -17.38 8.91
N GLU A 310 5.59 -18.52 9.56
CA GLU A 310 6.80 -19.08 10.14
C GLU A 310 7.61 -19.90 9.13
N GLY A 311 7.04 -20.17 7.95
CA GLY A 311 7.67 -20.93 6.86
C GLY A 311 7.38 -22.43 6.90
N GLU A 312 6.45 -22.88 7.74
CA GLU A 312 6.05 -24.26 7.87
C GLU A 312 5.05 -24.63 6.78
N GLU A 313 5.27 -25.76 6.12
CA GLU A 313 4.45 -26.20 4.99
C GLU A 313 3.06 -26.67 5.42
N PHE A 314 2.04 -26.21 4.70
CA PHE A 314 0.70 -26.78 4.77
C PHE A 314 0.66 -28.13 4.03
N GLY A 315 0.37 -29.21 4.77
CA GLY A 315 0.21 -30.53 4.19
C GLY A 315 -0.86 -30.56 3.08
N GLY A 316 -0.53 -31.15 1.93
CA GLY A 316 -1.47 -31.34 0.81
C GLY A 316 -1.45 -30.27 -0.28
N TYR A 317 -0.71 -29.16 -0.09
CA TYR A 317 -0.60 -28.07 -1.07
C TYR A 317 0.78 -28.01 -1.74
N ARG A 318 1.32 -29.17 -2.10
CA ARG A 318 2.61 -29.31 -2.79
C ARG A 318 2.40 -29.83 -4.21
N VAL A 319 2.99 -29.14 -5.18
CA VAL A 319 2.90 -29.48 -6.60
C VAL A 319 4.30 -29.53 -7.25
N PRO A 320 4.51 -30.33 -8.31
CA PRO A 320 5.77 -30.33 -9.04
C PRO A 320 6.08 -28.96 -9.64
N ARG A 321 7.32 -28.48 -9.56
CA ARG A 321 7.69 -27.10 -9.96
C ARG A 321 7.38 -26.78 -11.43
N ASN A 322 7.50 -27.78 -12.30
CA ASN A 322 7.26 -27.63 -13.75
C ASN A 322 5.82 -27.97 -14.16
N SER A 323 4.90 -28.15 -13.21
CA SER A 323 3.49 -28.44 -13.47
C SER A 323 2.71 -27.19 -13.92
N LYS A 324 1.48 -27.39 -14.43
CA LYS A 324 0.59 -26.26 -14.75
C LYS A 324 0.13 -25.57 -13.46
N GLU A 325 -0.15 -26.38 -12.44
CA GLU A 325 -0.60 -25.97 -11.12
C GLU A 325 0.39 -25.01 -10.46
N ALA A 326 1.70 -25.24 -10.62
CA ALA A 326 2.75 -24.38 -10.11
C ALA A 326 2.79 -22.98 -10.76
N LYS A 327 2.33 -22.84 -12.02
CA LYS A 327 2.36 -21.54 -12.73
C LYS A 327 1.35 -20.55 -12.16
N ASP A 328 0.18 -21.04 -11.81
CA ASP A 328 -0.93 -20.22 -11.31
C ASP A 328 -1.03 -20.27 -9.77
N MET A 329 -0.05 -20.86 -9.09
CA MET A 329 -0.05 -21.06 -7.63
C MET A 329 0.06 -19.72 -6.90
N ASP A 330 -0.87 -19.44 -5.97
CA ASP A 330 -0.85 -18.24 -5.12
C ASP A 330 -1.01 -18.54 -3.61
N CYS A 331 -1.44 -19.77 -3.27
CA CYS A 331 -1.60 -20.24 -1.89
C CYS A 331 -2.61 -19.46 -1.03
N ARG A 332 -3.41 -18.57 -1.61
CA ARG A 332 -4.28 -17.63 -0.86
C ARG A 332 -5.35 -18.35 -0.05
N CYS A 333 -6.01 -19.36 -0.63
CA CYS A 333 -7.05 -20.12 0.08
C CYS A 333 -6.46 -20.90 1.26
N ALA A 334 -5.31 -21.55 1.08
CA ALA A 334 -4.63 -22.27 2.14
C ALA A 334 -4.24 -21.32 3.29
N ARG A 335 -3.74 -20.12 2.94
CA ARG A 335 -3.34 -19.08 3.89
C ARG A 335 -4.50 -18.52 4.70
N ASP A 336 -5.60 -18.20 4.03
CA ASP A 336 -6.77 -17.62 4.67
C ASP A 336 -7.44 -18.64 5.60
N LYS A 337 -7.43 -19.94 5.24
CA LYS A 337 -7.87 -21.01 6.14
C LYS A 337 -7.03 -21.12 7.41
N ASP A 338 -5.71 -21.08 7.26
CA ASP A 338 -4.78 -21.09 8.41
C ASP A 338 -5.04 -19.89 9.31
N LEU A 339 -5.11 -18.67 8.74
CA LEU A 339 -5.42 -17.45 9.47
C LEU A 339 -6.72 -17.57 10.29
N ILE A 340 -7.81 -18.01 9.66
CA ILE A 340 -9.10 -18.18 10.34
C ILE A 340 -9.03 -19.28 11.40
N SER A 341 -8.21 -20.33 11.20
CA SER A 341 -8.08 -21.43 12.14
C SER A 341 -7.55 -20.99 13.51
N HIS A 342 -6.71 -19.95 13.56
CA HIS A 342 -6.16 -19.39 14.80
C HIS A 342 -7.12 -18.45 15.54
N VAL A 343 -8.24 -18.05 14.93
CA VAL A 343 -9.24 -17.21 15.60
C VAL A 343 -9.92 -17.99 16.74
N THR A 344 -9.75 -17.51 17.98
CA THR A 344 -10.25 -18.17 19.20
C THR A 344 -11.78 -18.27 19.25
N LYS A 345 -12.50 -17.21 18.85
CA LYS A 345 -13.97 -17.15 18.83
C LYS A 345 -14.49 -17.01 17.41
N LYS A 346 -14.59 -18.13 16.69
CA LYS A 346 -15.09 -18.17 15.30
C LYS A 346 -16.58 -17.85 15.24
N THR A 347 -16.94 -16.91 14.36
CA THR A 347 -18.35 -16.64 14.01
C THR A 347 -18.93 -17.81 13.20
N GLU A 348 -20.26 -17.86 13.08
CA GLU A 348 -20.92 -18.90 12.27
C GLU A 348 -20.52 -18.82 10.78
N ASN A 349 -20.31 -17.59 10.28
CA ASN A 349 -19.81 -17.36 8.93
C ASN A 349 -18.39 -17.94 8.74
N MET A 350 -17.50 -17.75 9.73
CA MET A 350 -16.15 -18.34 9.71
C MET A 350 -16.17 -19.86 9.69
N LYS A 351 -17.03 -20.50 10.50
CA LYS A 351 -17.17 -21.96 10.49
C LYS A 351 -17.66 -22.46 9.14
N ARG A 352 -18.72 -21.84 8.61
CA ARG A 352 -19.25 -22.16 7.28
C ARG A 352 -18.21 -21.95 6.18
N PHE A 353 -17.35 -20.94 6.29
CA PHE A 353 -16.27 -20.72 5.34
C PHE A 353 -15.26 -21.86 5.35
N LEU A 354 -14.83 -22.31 6.53
CA LEU A 354 -13.89 -23.43 6.66
C LEU A 354 -14.46 -24.73 6.09
N GLU A 355 -15.77 -24.95 6.22
CA GLU A 355 -16.47 -26.12 5.70
C GLU A 355 -16.76 -26.05 4.19
N ARG A 356 -17.16 -24.88 3.68
CA ARG A 356 -17.68 -24.72 2.31
C ARG A 356 -16.60 -24.42 1.27
N TYR A 357 -15.57 -23.64 1.62
CA TYR A 357 -14.55 -23.27 0.65
C TYR A 357 -13.50 -24.37 0.55
N SER A 358 -13.42 -25.03 -0.59
CA SER A 358 -12.35 -25.98 -0.90
C SER A 358 -11.17 -25.25 -1.53
N CYS A 359 -9.95 -25.61 -1.13
CA CYS A 359 -8.74 -25.12 -1.77
C CYS A 359 -8.23 -26.17 -2.75
N SER A 360 -7.77 -25.75 -3.92
CA SER A 360 -7.11 -26.63 -4.90
C SER A 360 -5.72 -27.06 -4.39
N LYS A 361 -5.08 -28.02 -5.09
CA LYS A 361 -3.72 -28.50 -4.71
C LYS A 361 -2.63 -27.44 -4.78
N ASN A 362 -2.83 -26.38 -5.57
CA ASN A 362 -1.94 -25.21 -5.57
C ASN A 362 -2.34 -24.17 -4.50
N GLY A 363 -3.25 -24.50 -3.59
CA GLY A 363 -3.64 -23.64 -2.47
C GLY A 363 -4.48 -22.42 -2.87
N ASN A 364 -4.97 -22.37 -4.11
CA ASN A 364 -5.83 -21.30 -4.61
C ASN A 364 -7.30 -21.57 -4.21
N TYR A 365 -8.12 -20.53 -4.32
CA TYR A 365 -9.57 -20.66 -4.26
C TYR A 365 -10.10 -21.42 -5.49
N VAL A 366 -11.13 -22.25 -5.28
CA VAL A 366 -11.83 -23.04 -6.31
C VAL A 366 -13.14 -22.37 -6.71
#